data_AF-A0A535YAJ8-F1
#
_entry.id   AF-A0A535YAJ8-F1
#
_cell.length_a   1.000
_cell.length_b   1.000
_cell.length_c   1.000
_cell.angle_alpha   90.00
_cell.angle_beta   90.00
_cell.angle_gamma   90.00
#
_symmetry.space_group_name_H-M   'P 1'
#
loop_
_entity.id
_entity.type
_entity.pdbx_description
1 polymer ?
#
loop_
_entity_poly.entity_id
_entity_poly.type
_entity_poly.pdbx_seq_one_letter_code
_entity_poly.pdbx_strand_id
1 'polypeptide(L)'
;MTRRALPGQVLVSEAVAALLRTTKVPLRDLGVSRLPDGQTMHIYEARAPDGTDGRPGLERFLATVLFTDIVRSTATATGRGERGWKDLFERHHQIVREQLRRFGGMEVDTAGDGFYATIDTPTRAVACAQSIRDRVKREVGVDIRVGIHVGECEVVAGKVGGIAVFVGARIKDLGGAGEILVSQAVKDVMLGSPVEFAERGRTALKGVPGEWLLYRVTDQTPAESDFPLPNR
;
A
#
# COMPACT_ATOMS: atom_id res chain seq x y z
N MET A 1 -20.26 -1.32 -28.38
CA MET A 1 -20.98 -0.06 -28.07
C MET A 1 -20.35 0.56 -26.85
N THR A 2 -19.60 1.66 -27.02
CA THR A 2 -18.93 2.36 -25.93
C THR A 2 -19.98 3.15 -25.15
N ARG A 3 -20.42 2.64 -23.99
CA ARG A 3 -21.33 3.39 -23.10
C ARG A 3 -20.55 4.59 -22.55
N ARG A 4 -20.90 5.80 -22.98
CA ARG A 4 -20.41 7.03 -22.36
C ARG A 4 -21.13 7.24 -21.02
N ALA A 5 -20.41 7.80 -20.05
CA ALA A 5 -21.01 8.26 -18.80
C ALA A 5 -22.11 9.28 -19.08
N LEU A 6 -23.21 9.19 -18.34
CA LEU A 6 -24.27 10.21 -18.37
C LEU A 6 -23.80 11.48 -17.62
N PRO A 7 -24.34 12.67 -17.94
CA PRO A 7 -24.07 13.88 -17.16
C PRO A 7 -24.36 13.65 -15.67
N GLY A 8 -23.39 13.97 -14.80
CA GLY A 8 -23.49 13.77 -13.35
C GLY A 8 -23.14 12.36 -12.86
N GLN A 9 -22.84 11.42 -13.76
CA GLN A 9 -22.43 10.05 -13.40
C GLN A 9 -20.93 10.00 -13.11
N VAL A 10 -20.55 9.53 -11.92
CA VAL A 10 -19.16 9.23 -11.58
C VAL A 10 -18.92 7.74 -11.81
N LEU A 11 -18.20 7.42 -12.88
CA LEU A 11 -17.79 6.05 -13.17
C LEU A 11 -16.42 5.78 -12.57
N VAL A 12 -16.31 4.69 -11.83
CA VAL A 12 -15.08 4.26 -11.18
C VAL A 12 -14.74 2.84 -11.61
N SER A 13 -13.45 2.52 -11.70
CA SER A 13 -12.99 1.15 -11.94
C SER A 13 -13.21 0.27 -10.70
N GLU A 14 -13.08 -1.05 -10.84
CA GLU A 14 -13.00 -1.96 -9.67
C GLU A 14 -11.94 -1.51 -8.66
N ALA A 15 -10.78 -1.04 -9.14
CA ALA A 15 -9.69 -0.60 -8.28
C ALA A 15 -10.17 0.50 -7.32
N VAL A 16 -10.84 1.52 -7.88
CA VAL A 16 -11.38 2.64 -7.12
C VAL A 16 -12.62 2.21 -6.32
N ALA A 17 -13.47 1.34 -6.88
CA ALA A 17 -14.62 0.78 -6.18
C ALA A 17 -14.20 -0.01 -4.93
N ALA A 18 -13.14 -0.82 -5.00
CA ALA A 18 -12.60 -1.57 -3.87
C ALA A 18 -12.18 -0.64 -2.72
N LEU A 19 -11.60 0.53 -3.03
CA LEU A 19 -11.29 1.56 -2.02
C LEU A 19 -12.57 2.14 -1.41
N LEU A 20 -13.56 2.41 -2.25
CA LEU A 20 -14.83 3.03 -1.85
C LEU A 20 -15.76 2.08 -1.09
N ARG A 21 -15.62 0.75 -1.20
CA ARG A 21 -16.47 -0.25 -0.48
C ARG A 21 -16.41 -0.12 1.04
N THR A 22 -15.34 0.49 1.57
CA THR A 22 -15.19 0.74 3.01
C THR A 22 -15.85 2.04 3.48
N THR A 23 -16.36 2.82 2.54
CA THR A 23 -16.97 4.13 2.75
C THR A 23 -18.51 4.06 2.69
N LYS A 24 -19.19 5.18 2.90
CA LYS A 24 -20.65 5.31 2.69
C LYS A 24 -21.06 5.59 1.25
N VAL A 25 -20.11 5.64 0.30
CA VAL A 25 -20.38 5.91 -1.12
C VAL A 25 -21.10 4.70 -1.73
N PRO A 26 -22.37 4.83 -2.17
CA PRO A 26 -23.06 3.74 -2.84
C PRO A 26 -22.38 3.42 -4.17
N LEU A 27 -22.05 2.14 -4.37
CA LEU A 27 -21.47 1.62 -5.61
C LEU A 27 -22.49 0.72 -6.31
N ARG A 28 -22.85 1.08 -7.54
CA ARG A 28 -23.68 0.25 -8.42
C ARG A 28 -22.81 -0.42 -9.46
N ASP A 29 -22.83 -1.74 -9.49
CA ASP A 29 -22.10 -2.54 -10.49
C ASP A 29 -22.70 -2.32 -11.90
N LEU A 30 -21.85 -1.94 -12.85
CA LEU A 30 -22.21 -1.77 -14.26
C LEU A 30 -21.61 -2.85 -15.16
N GLY A 31 -20.82 -3.79 -14.62
CA GLY A 31 -20.17 -4.87 -15.34
C GLY A 31 -18.86 -4.50 -16.03
N VAL A 32 -18.39 -5.38 -16.91
CA VAL A 32 -17.13 -5.22 -17.66
C VAL A 32 -17.31 -4.30 -18.86
N SER A 33 -16.45 -3.29 -18.96
CA SER A 33 -16.34 -2.38 -20.12
C SER A 33 -15.02 -2.60 -20.85
N ARG A 34 -15.03 -2.41 -22.18
CA ARG A 34 -13.82 -2.46 -23.02
C ARG A 34 -13.35 -1.03 -23.31
N LEU A 35 -12.12 -0.73 -22.93
CA LEU A 35 -11.42 0.53 -23.13
C LEU A 35 -10.94 0.68 -24.59
N PRO A 36 -10.59 1.91 -25.04
CA PRO A 36 -10.16 2.16 -26.43
C PRO A 36 -8.91 1.38 -26.86
N ASP A 37 -8.03 1.05 -25.91
CA ASP A 37 -6.83 0.23 -26.10
C ASP A 37 -7.10 -1.28 -26.15
N GLY A 38 -8.38 -1.69 -26.04
CA GLY A 38 -8.81 -3.09 -26.05
C GLY A 38 -8.80 -3.76 -24.66
N GLN A 39 -8.26 -3.11 -23.63
CA GLN A 39 -8.27 -3.62 -22.27
C GLN A 39 -9.71 -3.69 -21.73
N THR A 40 -10.00 -4.70 -20.90
CA THR A 40 -11.29 -4.82 -20.22
C THR A 40 -11.15 -4.42 -18.76
N MET A 41 -12.09 -3.60 -18.26
CA MET A 41 -12.12 -3.13 -16.88
C MET A 41 -13.54 -3.23 -16.33
N HIS A 42 -13.68 -3.70 -15.10
CA HIS A 42 -14.95 -3.72 -14.40
C HIS A 42 -15.29 -2.32 -13.88
N ILE A 43 -16.52 -1.85 -14.12
CA ILE A 43 -16.93 -0.46 -13.89
C ILE A 43 -18.09 -0.42 -12.90
N TYR A 44 -18.01 0.54 -11.99
CA TYR A 44 -19.05 0.88 -11.03
C TYR A 44 -19.50 2.33 -11.23
N GLU A 45 -20.78 2.61 -10.99
CA GLU A 45 -21.27 3.96 -10.74
C GLU A 45 -21.12 4.26 -9.24
N ALA A 46 -20.32 5.26 -8.91
CA ALA A 46 -20.28 5.84 -7.58
C ALA A 46 -21.30 6.98 -7.50
N ARG A 47 -22.17 6.96 -6.50
CA ARG A 47 -23.05 8.10 -6.21
C ARG A 47 -22.49 8.89 -5.05
N ALA A 48 -22.46 10.21 -5.18
CA ALA A 48 -22.23 11.05 -4.01
C ALA A 48 -23.27 10.65 -2.96
N PRO A 49 -22.86 10.36 -1.72
CA PRO A 49 -23.83 10.12 -0.66
C PRO A 49 -24.69 11.37 -0.55
N ASP A 50 -26.02 11.19 -0.53
CA ASP A 50 -26.94 12.29 -0.25
C ASP A 50 -26.46 12.96 1.04
N GLY A 51 -26.26 14.28 0.96
CA GLY A 51 -25.42 15.03 1.88
C GLY A 51 -25.71 14.80 3.36
N THR A 52 -24.66 14.96 4.16
CA THR A 52 -24.64 15.05 5.63
C THR A 52 -24.87 13.77 6.41
N ASP A 53 -23.79 13.01 6.63
CA ASP A 53 -23.64 12.36 7.93
C ASP A 53 -22.46 13.02 8.66
N GLY A 54 -22.69 14.30 8.99
CA GLY A 54 -21.80 15.12 9.78
C GLY A 54 -21.77 14.61 11.22
N ARG A 55 -20.97 13.57 11.48
CA ARG A 55 -20.40 13.38 12.81
C ARG A 55 -19.25 14.38 12.94
N PRO A 56 -19.40 15.46 13.72
CA PRO A 56 -18.27 16.34 13.99
C PRO A 56 -17.26 15.52 14.80
N GLY A 57 -16.11 15.20 14.20
CA GLY A 57 -15.00 14.54 14.90
C GLY A 57 -14.29 13.40 14.16
N LEU A 58 -14.71 13.00 12.96
CA LEU A 58 -14.04 11.95 12.20
C LEU A 58 -13.64 12.43 10.80
N GLU A 59 -12.39 12.86 10.66
CA GLU A 59 -11.80 13.17 9.36
C GLU A 59 -11.45 11.84 8.66
N ARG A 60 -12.14 11.53 7.56
CA ARG A 60 -11.86 10.36 6.72
C ARG A 60 -11.10 10.79 5.48
N PHE A 61 -10.07 10.02 5.14
CA PHE A 61 -9.24 10.29 3.98
C PHE A 61 -8.71 8.98 3.39
N LEU A 62 -8.43 9.00 2.09
CA LEU A 62 -7.79 7.88 1.41
C LEU A 62 -6.28 7.99 1.61
N ALA A 63 -5.64 6.91 2.05
CA ALA A 63 -4.19 6.86 2.16
C ALA A 63 -3.64 5.50 1.78
N THR A 64 -2.35 5.48 1.40
CA THR A 64 -1.59 4.24 1.35
C THR A 64 -0.88 4.04 2.68
N VAL A 65 -1.18 2.95 3.36
CA VAL A 65 -0.50 2.55 4.59
C VAL A 65 0.66 1.63 4.25
N LEU A 66 1.80 1.87 4.89
CA LEU A 66 3.02 1.10 4.76
C LEU A 66 3.45 0.63 6.15
N PHE A 67 3.70 -0.67 6.27
CA PHE A 67 4.20 -1.29 7.48
C PHE A 67 5.52 -1.99 7.20
N THR A 68 6.52 -1.78 8.06
CA THR A 68 7.80 -2.51 8.00
C THR A 68 8.07 -3.22 9.33
N ASP A 69 8.90 -4.25 9.30
CA ASP A 69 9.36 -4.97 10.48
C ASP A 69 10.67 -5.71 10.18
N ILE A 70 11.59 -5.83 11.14
CA ILE A 70 12.85 -6.56 10.93
C ILE A 70 12.57 -8.06 11.08
N VAL A 71 13.05 -8.85 10.11
CA VAL A 71 12.89 -10.30 10.17
C VAL A 71 13.79 -10.87 11.26
N ARG A 72 13.20 -11.68 12.17
CA ARG A 72 13.89 -12.34 13.28
C ARG A 72 14.65 -11.37 14.19
N SER A 73 14.04 -10.22 14.51
CA SER A 73 14.63 -9.19 15.36
C SER A 73 15.06 -9.70 16.74
N THR A 74 14.23 -10.53 17.40
CA THR A 74 14.59 -11.12 18.70
C THR A 74 15.87 -11.97 18.64
N ALA A 75 16.02 -12.80 17.61
CA ALA A 75 17.22 -13.63 17.43
C ALA A 75 18.46 -12.80 17.07
N THR A 76 18.26 -11.70 16.33
CA THR A 76 19.33 -10.76 16.00
C THR A 76 19.80 -10.01 17.26
N ALA A 77 18.86 -9.62 18.13
CA ALA A 77 19.15 -8.96 19.40
C ALA A 77 19.96 -9.85 20.35
N THR A 78 19.59 -11.13 20.48
CA THR A 78 20.31 -12.07 21.35
C THR A 78 21.71 -12.40 20.83
N GLY A 79 21.91 -12.47 19.51
CA GLY A 79 23.20 -12.80 18.90
C GLY A 79 24.24 -11.68 18.89
N ARG A 80 23.83 -10.40 18.93
CA ARG A 80 24.73 -9.23 18.85
C ARG A 80 25.03 -8.56 20.20
N GLY A 81 24.30 -8.93 21.25
CA GLY A 81 24.34 -8.24 22.55
C GLY A 81 23.69 -6.85 22.50
N GLU A 82 23.46 -6.25 23.66
CA GLU A 82 22.64 -5.04 23.82
C GLU A 82 23.16 -3.83 23.02
N ARG A 83 24.49 -3.59 23.05
CA ARG A 83 25.11 -2.46 22.31
C ARG A 83 24.98 -2.61 20.80
N GLY A 84 25.32 -3.79 20.27
CA GLY A 84 25.21 -4.06 18.85
C GLY A 84 23.76 -4.04 18.33
N TRP A 85 22.81 -4.42 19.18
CA TRP A 85 21.38 -4.27 18.88
C TRP A 85 20.96 -2.79 18.84
N LYS A 86 21.41 -1.98 19.80
CA LYS A 86 21.08 -0.55 19.87
C LYS A 86 21.58 0.21 18.62
N ASP A 87 22.84 0.01 18.24
CA ASP A 87 23.42 0.69 17.07
C ASP A 87 22.71 0.29 15.76
N LEU A 88 22.39 -1.00 15.63
CA LEU A 88 21.61 -1.53 14.51
C LEU A 88 20.22 -0.88 14.45
N PHE A 89 19.55 -0.83 15.60
CA PHE A 89 18.21 -0.29 15.73
C PHE A 89 18.17 1.20 15.38
N GLU A 90 19.12 1.99 15.89
CA GLU A 90 19.24 3.42 15.57
C GLU A 90 19.50 3.63 14.08
N ARG A 91 20.42 2.85 13.48
CA ARG A 91 20.70 2.96 12.05
C ARG A 91 19.51 2.58 11.18
N HIS A 92 18.80 1.51 11.54
CA HIS A 92 17.56 1.10 10.88
C HIS A 92 16.52 2.23 10.90
N HIS A 93 16.24 2.79 12.10
CA HIS A 93 15.25 3.86 12.24
C HIS A 93 15.62 5.10 11.45
N GLN A 94 16.91 5.46 11.42
CA GLN A 94 17.39 6.57 10.62
C GLN A 94 17.12 6.36 9.13
N ILE A 95 17.45 5.17 8.58
CA ILE A 95 17.23 4.87 7.16
C ILE A 95 15.75 4.93 6.81
N VAL A 96 14.88 4.35 7.64
CA VAL A 96 13.43 4.37 7.42
C VAL A 96 12.92 5.81 7.38
N ARG A 97 13.26 6.64 8.36
CA ARG A 97 12.86 8.06 8.42
C ARG A 97 13.39 8.89 7.26
N GLU A 98 14.62 8.64 6.82
CA GLU A 98 15.19 9.28 5.64
C GLU A 98 14.39 8.92 4.38
N GLN A 99 14.02 7.66 4.19
CA GLN A 99 13.24 7.24 3.02
C GLN A 99 11.80 7.74 3.09
N LEU A 100 11.15 7.65 4.25
CA LEU A 100 9.82 8.23 4.44
C LEU A 100 9.83 9.71 4.05
N ARG A 101 10.76 10.52 4.56
CA ARG A 101 10.87 11.94 4.14
C ARG A 101 11.11 12.11 2.65
N ARG A 102 12.02 11.32 2.06
CA ARG A 102 12.33 11.38 0.61
C ARG A 102 11.12 11.10 -0.28
N PHE A 103 10.30 10.13 0.12
CA PHE A 103 9.09 9.74 -0.61
C PHE A 103 7.83 10.41 -0.05
N GLY A 104 7.99 11.45 0.79
CA GLY A 104 6.95 12.22 1.48
C GLY A 104 5.90 11.36 2.17
N GLY A 105 6.35 10.34 2.89
CA GLY A 105 5.58 9.61 3.88
C GLY A 105 5.63 10.27 5.25
N MET A 106 4.58 10.06 6.01
CA MET A 106 4.44 10.49 7.40
C MET A 106 4.52 9.26 8.31
N GLU A 107 5.48 9.26 9.23
CA GLU A 107 5.53 8.29 10.32
C GLU A 107 4.33 8.51 11.23
N VAL A 108 3.51 7.47 11.42
CA VAL A 108 2.34 7.51 12.30
C VAL A 108 2.67 6.88 13.65
N ASP A 109 3.32 5.71 13.64
CA ASP A 109 3.69 5.00 14.84
C ASP A 109 4.92 4.12 14.62
N THR A 110 5.60 3.77 15.71
CA THR A 110 6.72 2.83 15.75
C THR A 110 6.51 1.84 16.88
N ALA A 111 6.51 0.55 16.55
CA ALA A 111 6.34 -0.52 17.52
C ALA A 111 7.61 -1.39 17.54
N GLY A 112 8.55 -1.05 18.45
CA GLY A 112 9.85 -1.71 18.49
C GLY A 112 10.62 -1.43 17.19
N ASP A 113 10.95 -2.49 16.47
CA ASP A 113 11.67 -2.46 15.20
C ASP A 113 10.76 -2.26 13.97
N GLY A 114 9.45 -2.21 14.17
CA GLY A 114 8.47 -1.98 13.12
C GLY A 114 8.06 -0.52 12.97
N PHE A 115 7.73 -0.13 11.74
CA PHE A 115 7.17 1.19 11.41
C PHE A 115 5.76 1.06 10.85
N TYR A 116 4.92 2.05 11.16
CA TYR A 116 3.67 2.34 10.49
C TYR A 116 3.73 3.77 9.94
N ALA A 117 3.55 3.91 8.63
CA ALA A 117 3.52 5.20 7.95
C ALA A 117 2.36 5.30 6.97
N THR A 118 1.96 6.53 6.65
CA THR A 118 1.08 6.84 5.52
C THR A 118 1.84 7.55 4.40
N ILE A 119 1.47 7.25 3.16
CA ILE A 119 1.99 7.87 1.93
C ILE A 119 0.81 8.12 1.00
N ASP A 120 0.82 9.27 0.33
CA ASP A 120 -0.33 9.73 -0.49
C ASP A 120 -0.64 8.81 -1.69
N THR A 121 0.36 8.12 -2.24
CA THR A 121 0.16 7.26 -3.42
C THR A 121 0.81 5.88 -3.29
N PRO A 122 0.19 4.83 -3.86
CA PRO A 122 0.77 3.48 -3.83
C PRO A 122 2.11 3.37 -4.55
N THR A 123 2.29 4.08 -5.67
CA THR A 123 3.56 4.11 -6.41
C THR A 123 4.71 4.63 -5.54
N ARG A 124 4.49 5.73 -4.79
CA ARG A 124 5.50 6.27 -3.87
C ARG A 124 5.73 5.33 -2.69
N ALA A 125 4.69 4.67 -2.19
CA ALA A 125 4.82 3.69 -1.11
C ALA A 125 5.66 2.47 -1.51
N VAL A 126 5.43 1.92 -2.69
CA VAL A 126 6.22 0.79 -3.21
C VAL A 126 7.67 1.20 -3.44
N ALA A 127 7.91 2.35 -4.07
CA ALA A 127 9.27 2.87 -4.27
C ALA A 127 10.00 3.14 -2.94
N CYS A 128 9.28 3.69 -1.95
CA CYS A 128 9.79 3.88 -0.59
C CYS A 128 10.16 2.54 0.04
N ALA A 129 9.28 1.54 -0.05
CA ALA A 129 9.50 0.20 0.51
C ALA A 129 10.74 -0.48 -0.09
N GLN A 130 10.88 -0.47 -1.42
CA GLN A 130 12.05 -1.00 -2.11
C GLN A 130 13.33 -0.30 -1.64
N SER A 131 13.29 1.04 -1.59
CA SER A 131 14.46 1.80 -1.15
C SER A 131 14.81 1.58 0.33
N ILE A 132 13.84 1.38 1.22
CA ILE A 132 14.11 1.02 2.63
C ILE A 132 14.74 -0.36 2.68
N ARG A 133 14.11 -1.37 2.04
CA ARG A 133 14.58 -2.76 2.02
C ARG A 133 16.04 -2.84 1.57
N ASP A 134 16.36 -2.20 0.45
CA ASP A 134 17.69 -2.30 -0.16
C ASP A 134 18.75 -1.57 0.68
N ARG A 135 18.42 -0.38 1.21
CA ARG A 135 19.35 0.37 2.08
C ARG A 135 19.57 -0.34 3.41
N VAL A 136 18.52 -0.83 4.06
CA VAL A 136 18.64 -1.57 5.32
C VAL A 136 19.47 -2.84 5.10
N LYS A 137 19.21 -3.60 4.02
CA LYS A 137 20.00 -4.78 3.70
C LYS A 137 21.48 -4.46 3.53
N ARG A 138 21.80 -3.41 2.78
CA ARG A 138 23.18 -3.01 2.46
C ARG A 138 23.92 -2.40 3.66
N GLU A 139 23.27 -1.53 4.42
CA GLU A 139 23.93 -0.69 5.43
C GLU A 139 23.83 -1.27 6.85
N VAL A 140 22.82 -2.11 7.10
CA VAL A 140 22.55 -2.69 8.43
C VAL A 140 22.79 -4.20 8.44
N GLY A 141 22.61 -4.86 7.29
CA GLY A 141 22.84 -6.31 7.14
C GLY A 141 21.69 -7.18 7.65
N VAL A 142 20.48 -6.62 7.76
CA VAL A 142 19.27 -7.36 8.12
C VAL A 142 18.22 -7.28 7.02
N ASP A 143 17.36 -8.29 6.96
CA ASP A 143 16.19 -8.28 6.08
C ASP A 143 15.00 -7.68 6.81
N ILE A 144 14.20 -6.91 6.08
CA ILE A 144 12.89 -6.46 6.53
C ILE A 144 11.80 -7.15 5.72
N ARG A 145 10.60 -7.16 6.28
CA ARG A 145 9.36 -7.46 5.56
C ARG A 145 8.50 -6.22 5.50
N VAL A 146 7.78 -6.04 4.41
CA VAL A 146 6.93 -4.87 4.19
C VAL A 146 5.54 -5.29 3.74
N GLY A 147 4.52 -4.63 4.28
CA GLY A 147 3.13 -4.75 3.83
C GLY A 147 2.57 -3.39 3.43
N ILE A 148 1.90 -3.33 2.28
CA ILE A 148 1.32 -2.10 1.73
C ILE A 148 -0.15 -2.33 1.37
N HIS A 149 -0.99 -1.39 1.77
CA HIS A 149 -2.39 -1.36 1.39
C HIS A 149 -2.84 0.07 1.15
N VAL A 150 -3.83 0.26 0.28
CA VAL A 150 -4.49 1.55 0.07
C VAL A 150 -5.96 1.38 0.41
N GLY A 151 -6.51 2.30 1.19
CA GLY A 151 -7.88 2.24 1.69
C GLY A 151 -8.24 3.46 2.52
N GLU A 152 -9.50 3.54 2.94
CA GLU A 152 -9.97 4.65 3.78
C GLU A 152 -9.37 4.54 5.20
N CYS A 153 -8.78 5.64 5.64
CA CYS A 153 -8.30 5.85 6.99
C CYS A 153 -9.17 6.90 7.69
N GLU A 154 -9.18 6.86 9.01
CA GLU A 154 -9.87 7.83 9.85
C GLU A 154 -8.91 8.41 10.87
N VAL A 155 -9.06 9.71 11.18
CA VAL A 155 -8.37 10.35 12.29
C VAL A 155 -9.28 10.34 13.51
N VAL A 156 -8.86 9.63 14.56
CA VAL A 156 -9.55 9.61 15.87
C VAL A 156 -8.58 10.10 16.93
N ALA A 157 -8.92 11.19 17.61
CA ALA A 157 -8.09 11.81 18.65
C ALA A 157 -6.63 12.07 18.19
N GLY A 158 -6.46 12.52 16.94
CA GLY A 158 -5.16 12.82 16.33
C GLY A 158 -4.36 11.60 15.88
N LYS A 159 -4.91 10.38 15.96
CA LYS A 159 -4.27 9.16 15.48
C LYS A 159 -4.95 8.62 14.23
N VAL A 160 -4.14 8.18 13.27
CA VAL A 160 -4.63 7.52 12.05
C VAL A 160 -4.99 6.07 12.38
N GLY A 161 -6.22 5.68 12.03
CA GLY A 161 -6.79 4.37 12.25
C GLY A 161 -7.67 3.91 11.08
N GLY A 162 -8.45 2.86 11.33
CA GLY A 162 -9.40 2.29 10.36
C GLY A 162 -8.99 0.91 9.86
N ILE A 163 -9.91 0.27 9.11
CA ILE A 163 -9.72 -1.10 8.60
C ILE A 163 -8.48 -1.19 7.70
N ALA A 164 -8.18 -0.15 6.92
CA ALA A 164 -7.01 -0.13 6.05
C ALA A 164 -5.69 -0.34 6.83
N VAL A 165 -5.59 0.23 8.04
CA VAL A 165 -4.44 0.08 8.95
C VAL A 165 -4.26 -1.37 9.36
N PHE A 166 -5.35 -2.03 9.77
CA PHE A 166 -5.31 -3.45 10.14
C PHE A 166 -4.95 -4.33 8.95
N VAL A 167 -5.51 -4.08 7.77
CA VAL A 167 -5.18 -4.83 6.54
C VAL A 167 -3.68 -4.70 6.23
N GLY A 168 -3.13 -3.49 6.21
CA GLY A 168 -1.70 -3.28 5.93
C GLY A 168 -0.80 -4.01 6.93
N ALA A 169 -1.13 -3.95 8.22
CA ALA A 169 -0.38 -4.67 9.25
C ALA A 169 -0.42 -6.20 9.05
N ARG A 170 -1.59 -6.75 8.71
CA ARG A 170 -1.75 -8.19 8.44
C ARG A 170 -1.02 -8.64 7.17
N ILE A 171 -1.02 -7.83 6.12
CA ILE A 171 -0.26 -8.11 4.90
C ILE A 171 1.24 -8.18 5.23
N LYS A 172 1.76 -7.24 6.03
CA LYS A 172 3.15 -7.26 6.48
C LYS A 172 3.48 -8.53 7.27
N ASP A 173 2.60 -8.98 8.15
CA ASP A 173 2.84 -10.16 9.00
C ASP A 173 3.02 -11.45 8.18
N LEU A 174 2.45 -11.50 6.97
CA LEU A 174 2.57 -12.63 6.03
C LEU A 174 3.85 -12.58 5.17
N GLY A 175 4.58 -11.47 5.20
CA GLY A 175 5.79 -11.27 4.41
C GLY A 175 7.00 -12.02 4.98
N GLY A 176 7.77 -12.64 4.08
CA GLY A 176 9.08 -13.22 4.36
C GLY A 176 10.24 -12.20 4.33
N ALA A 177 11.46 -12.70 4.49
CA ALA A 177 12.69 -11.89 4.45
C ALA A 177 12.86 -11.20 3.09
N GLY A 178 12.93 -9.87 3.11
CA GLY A 178 13.07 -9.03 1.91
C GLY A 178 11.79 -8.92 1.08
N GLU A 179 10.68 -9.52 1.50
CA GLU A 179 9.43 -9.46 0.75
C GLU A 179 8.70 -8.14 0.99
N ILE A 180 8.18 -7.58 -0.10
CA ILE A 180 7.23 -6.47 -0.10
C ILE A 180 5.93 -7.03 -0.63
N LEU A 181 4.96 -7.20 0.26
CA LEU A 181 3.62 -7.68 -0.07
C LEU A 181 2.65 -6.50 -0.18
N VAL A 182 1.76 -6.58 -1.16
CA VAL A 182 0.73 -5.59 -1.40
C VAL A 182 -0.64 -6.24 -1.56
N SER A 183 -1.69 -5.53 -1.16
CA SER A 183 -3.07 -5.92 -1.48
C SER A 183 -3.35 -5.80 -2.99
N GLN A 184 -4.36 -6.53 -3.47
CA GLN A 184 -4.90 -6.33 -4.82
C GLN A 184 -5.23 -4.86 -5.13
N ALA A 185 -5.81 -4.11 -4.19
CA ALA A 185 -6.13 -2.69 -4.37
C ALA A 185 -4.92 -1.82 -4.75
N VAL A 186 -3.75 -2.10 -4.16
CA VAL A 186 -2.50 -1.40 -4.53
C VAL A 186 -2.11 -1.72 -5.97
N LYS A 187 -2.08 -3.00 -6.33
CA LYS A 187 -1.73 -3.46 -7.68
C LYS A 187 -2.69 -2.90 -8.73
N ASP A 188 -3.98 -2.83 -8.43
CA ASP A 188 -5.00 -2.32 -9.34
C ASP A 188 -4.97 -0.78 -9.48
N VAL A 189 -4.57 -0.04 -8.43
CA VAL A 189 -4.32 1.41 -8.53
C VAL A 189 -3.03 1.71 -9.31
N MET A 190 -2.08 0.79 -9.33
CA MET A 190 -0.79 0.93 -10.02
C MET A 190 -0.80 0.38 -11.45
N LEU A 191 -1.96 0.18 -12.08
CA LEU A 191 -2.04 -0.17 -13.50
C LEU A 191 -1.32 0.88 -14.35
N GLY A 192 -0.41 0.43 -15.24
CA GLY A 192 0.44 1.30 -16.05
C GLY A 192 1.74 1.75 -15.38
N SER A 193 1.97 1.36 -14.12
CA SER A 193 3.28 1.50 -13.46
C SER A 193 4.28 0.47 -14.03
N PRO A 194 5.58 0.79 -14.15
CA PRO A 194 6.62 -0.18 -14.54
C PRO A 194 6.95 -1.20 -13.43
N VAL A 195 6.23 -1.16 -12.32
CA VAL A 195 6.42 -2.08 -11.20
C VAL A 195 5.69 -3.37 -11.49
N GLU A 196 6.43 -4.47 -11.45
CA GLU A 196 5.89 -5.80 -11.68
C GLU A 196 5.43 -6.47 -10.37
N PHE A 197 4.38 -7.28 -10.48
CA PHE A 197 3.73 -7.94 -9.35
C PHE A 197 3.57 -9.43 -9.63
N ALA A 198 4.10 -10.27 -8.74
CA ALA A 198 3.87 -11.71 -8.76
C ALA A 198 2.73 -12.06 -7.80
N GLU A 199 1.76 -12.86 -8.26
CA GLU A 199 0.70 -13.34 -7.38
C GLU A 199 1.26 -14.20 -6.24
N ARG A 200 0.86 -13.90 -5.00
CA ARG A 200 1.27 -14.64 -3.80
C ARG A 200 0.21 -15.65 -3.34
N GLY A 201 -1.06 -15.40 -3.67
CA GLY A 201 -2.22 -16.24 -3.36
C GLY A 201 -3.31 -15.51 -2.55
N ARG A 202 -4.44 -16.21 -2.35
CA ARG A 202 -5.56 -15.73 -1.52
C ARG A 202 -5.41 -16.18 -0.07
N THR A 203 -5.79 -15.33 0.87
CA THR A 203 -5.71 -15.64 2.30
C THR A 203 -6.73 -14.85 3.13
N ALA A 204 -7.19 -15.45 4.23
CA ALA A 204 -7.94 -14.75 5.26
C ALA A 204 -7.00 -13.90 6.13
N LEU A 205 -7.35 -12.64 6.35
CA LEU A 205 -6.62 -11.77 7.27
C LEU A 205 -7.33 -11.75 8.62
N LYS A 206 -6.62 -12.05 9.71
CA LYS A 206 -7.21 -12.13 11.06
C LYS A 206 -7.93 -10.82 11.42
N GLY A 207 -9.24 -10.93 11.66
CA GLY A 207 -10.09 -9.80 12.06
C GLY A 207 -10.58 -8.93 10.90
N VAL A 208 -10.32 -9.32 9.65
CA VAL A 208 -10.81 -8.64 8.46
C VAL A 208 -11.68 -9.61 7.66
N PRO A 209 -12.94 -9.28 7.34
CA PRO A 209 -13.79 -10.16 6.53
C PRO A 209 -13.23 -10.45 5.14
N GLY A 210 -13.56 -11.64 4.62
CA GLY A 210 -13.29 -12.03 3.24
C GLY A 210 -11.92 -12.64 2.98
N GLU A 211 -11.73 -13.11 1.75
CA GLU A 211 -10.47 -13.64 1.23
C GLU A 211 -9.73 -12.55 0.45
N TRP A 212 -8.45 -12.35 0.78
CA TRP A 212 -7.62 -11.29 0.25
C TRP A 212 -6.58 -11.85 -0.70
N LEU A 213 -6.59 -11.38 -1.95
CA LEU A 213 -5.55 -11.70 -2.92
C LEU A 213 -4.36 -10.77 -2.71
N LEU A 214 -3.19 -11.36 -2.49
CA LEU A 214 -1.94 -10.63 -2.24
C LEU A 214 -0.96 -10.81 -3.40
N TYR A 215 -0.14 -9.79 -3.58
CA TYR A 215 0.91 -9.76 -4.59
C TYR A 215 2.25 -9.42 -3.93
N ARG A 216 3.33 -10.00 -4.47
CA ARG A 216 4.70 -9.64 -4.13
C ARG A 216 5.23 -8.69 -5.21
N VAL A 217 5.83 -7.58 -4.80
CA VAL A 217 6.57 -6.68 -5.71
C VAL A 217 7.81 -7.42 -6.21
N THR A 218 8.05 -7.42 -7.52
CA THR A 218 9.23 -8.06 -8.11
C THR A 218 10.24 -7.00 -8.57
N ASP A 219 11.52 -7.32 -8.39
CA ASP A 219 12.62 -6.48 -8.88
C ASP A 219 12.94 -6.86 -10.33
N GLN A 220 12.03 -6.59 -11.26
CA GLN A 220 12.39 -6.58 -12.68
C GLN A 220 12.77 -5.15 -13.06
N THR A 221 14.04 -4.97 -13.45
CA THR A 221 14.48 -3.77 -14.14
C THR A 221 13.87 -3.82 -15.53
N PRO A 222 13.03 -2.86 -15.96
CA PRO A 222 12.72 -2.75 -17.38
C PRO A 222 14.04 -2.62 -18.13
N ALA A 223 14.27 -3.44 -19.15
CA ALA A 223 15.44 -3.26 -20.00
C ALA A 223 15.44 -1.81 -20.53
N GLU A 224 16.60 -1.16 -20.51
CA GLU A 224 16.81 0.22 -20.98
C GLU A 224 16.32 0.47 -22.43
N SER A 225 16.00 -0.60 -23.17
CA SER A 225 15.50 -0.59 -24.55
C SER A 225 14.00 -0.31 -24.72
N ASP A 226 13.18 -0.36 -23.67
CA ASP A 226 11.71 -0.31 -23.80
C ASP A 226 11.10 1.09 -23.68
N PHE A 227 11.92 2.12 -23.45
CA PHE A 227 11.48 3.52 -23.41
C PHE A 227 12.05 4.30 -24.61
N PRO A 228 11.36 4.38 -25.76
CA PRO A 228 11.69 5.36 -26.77
C PRO A 228 11.45 6.77 -26.18
N LEU A 229 12.54 7.54 -26.02
CA LEU A 229 12.44 8.95 -25.70
C LEU A 229 11.64 9.67 -26.80
N PRO A 230 10.70 10.56 -26.46
CA PRO A 230 10.00 11.36 -27.47
C PRO A 230 11.00 12.22 -28.23
N ASN A 231 10.95 12.16 -29.56
CA ASN A 231 11.76 13.00 -30.45
C ASN A 231 11.60 14.47 -30.07
N ARG A 232 12.73 15.16 -29.87
CA ARG A 232 12.81 16.61 -29.73
C ARG A 232 12.50 17.32 -31.04
#